data_AF-A0A2T1FN62-F1
#
_entry.id   AF-A0A2T1FN62-F1
#
_cell.length_a   1.000
_cell.length_b   1.000
_cell.length_c   1.000
_cell.angle_alpha   90.00
_cell.angle_beta   90.00
_cell.angle_gamma   90.00
#
_symmetry.space_group_name_H-M   'P 1'
#
loop_
_entity.id
_entity.type
_entity.pdbx_description
1 polymer ?
#
loop_
_entity_poly.entity_id
_entity_poly.type
_entity_poly.pdbx_seq_one_letter_code
_entity_poly.pdbx_strand_id
1 'polypeptide(L)'
;MIEFIGQVELRNSRRVYYQEDAYRVEQISSKETYCCDIPDKAVEYLYNELKGRQVRPKDASTVLAPVAKNFNLPYNYGHKLDYYAQEVLVVLVALGKASLSKEGLCYFYTIT
;
A
#
# COMPACT_ATOMS: atom_id res chain seq x y z
N MET A 1 4.36 10.51 -17.74
CA MET A 1 4.12 9.21 -18.42
C MET A 1 3.63 8.26 -17.34
N ILE A 2 2.55 7.51 -17.59
CA ILE A 2 2.06 6.52 -16.65
C ILE A 2 2.71 5.17 -16.95
N GLU A 3 3.38 4.59 -15.97
CA GLU A 3 4.05 3.29 -16.08
C GLU A 3 3.28 2.24 -15.31
N PHE A 4 2.99 1.09 -15.94
CA PHE A 4 2.39 -0.04 -15.22
C PHE A 4 3.47 -0.82 -14.47
N ILE A 5 3.33 -0.91 -13.15
CA ILE A 5 4.29 -1.57 -12.26
C ILE A 5 3.93 -3.05 -12.06
N GLY A 6 2.65 -3.34 -11.81
CA GLY A 6 2.22 -4.71 -11.56
C GLY A 6 0.79 -4.85 -11.09
N GLN A 7 0.38 -6.09 -10.87
CA GLN A 7 -0.95 -6.46 -10.37
C GLN A 7 -0.82 -7.33 -9.12
N VAL A 8 -1.61 -7.03 -8.09
CA VAL A 8 -1.64 -7.76 -6.81
C VAL A 8 -3.06 -8.21 -6.51
N GLU A 9 -3.22 -9.51 -6.26
CA GLU A 9 -4.52 -10.12 -5.97
C GLU A 9 -4.81 -10.18 -4.48
N LEU A 10 -5.89 -9.50 -4.08
CA LEU A 10 -6.49 -9.60 -2.75
C LEU A 10 -7.94 -10.09 -2.93
N ARG A 11 -8.89 -9.56 -2.15
CA ARG A 11 -10.33 -9.81 -2.41
C ARG A 11 -10.75 -9.24 -3.76
N ASN A 12 -10.23 -8.06 -4.09
CA ASN A 12 -10.38 -7.39 -5.37
C ASN A 12 -8.97 -7.17 -5.93
N SER A 13 -8.81 -7.28 -7.26
CA SER A 13 -7.53 -7.06 -7.92
C SER A 13 -7.07 -5.61 -7.78
N ARG A 14 -5.77 -5.40 -7.54
CA ARG A 14 -5.14 -4.07 -7.56
C ARG A 14 -4.18 -3.99 -8.74
N ARG A 15 -4.33 -2.97 -9.58
CA ARG A 15 -3.30 -2.58 -10.55
C ARG A 15 -2.53 -1.38 -10.03
N VAL A 16 -1.22 -1.45 -10.11
CA VAL A 16 -0.32 -0.41 -9.62
C VAL A 16 0.36 0.24 -10.81
N TYR A 17 0.32 1.57 -10.83
CA TYR A 17 1.00 2.40 -11.81
C TYR A 17 1.88 3.43 -11.10
N TYR A 18 2.86 3.97 -11.80
CA TYR A 18 3.68 5.08 -11.33
C TYR A 18 3.53 6.30 -12.26
N GLN A 19 3.32 7.47 -11.68
CA GLN A 19 3.18 8.74 -12.38
C GLN A 19 3.51 9.90 -11.43
N GLU A 20 4.39 10.82 -11.87
CA GLU A 20 4.62 12.12 -11.20
C GLU A 20 4.88 11.99 -9.69
N ASP A 21 5.89 11.19 -9.33
CA ASP A 21 6.34 10.96 -7.94
C ASP A 21 5.29 10.29 -7.02
N ALA A 22 4.24 9.71 -7.62
CA ALA A 22 3.23 8.96 -6.90
C ALA A 22 2.91 7.63 -7.60
N TYR A 23 2.50 6.67 -6.80
CA TYR A 23 1.89 5.45 -7.27
C TYR A 23 0.37 5.63 -7.30
N ARG A 24 -0.25 5.17 -8.38
CA ARG A 24 -1.71 5.06 -8.47
C ARG A 24 -2.10 3.60 -8.32
N VAL A 25 -2.92 3.30 -7.32
CA VAL A 25 -3.48 1.97 -7.11
C VAL A 25 -4.94 1.96 -7.53
N GLU A 26 -5.25 1.15 -8.54
CA GLU A 26 -6.60 0.92 -9.02
C GLU A 26 -7.14 -0.39 -8.45
N GLN A 27 -8.10 -0.30 -7.53
CA GLN A 27 -8.85 -1.44 -7.05
C GLN A 27 -10.00 -1.73 -8.02
N ILE A 28 -9.91 -2.87 -8.70
CA ILE A 28 -10.90 -3.31 -9.69
C ILE A 28 -11.89 -4.26 -9.01
N SER A 29 -13.16 -3.86 -8.94
CA SER A 29 -14.27 -4.72 -8.56
C SER A 29 -15.17 -5.00 -9.76
N SER A 30 -16.15 -5.91 -9.61
CA SER A 30 -17.12 -6.20 -10.67
C SER A 30 -18.08 -5.04 -10.97
N LYS A 31 -18.17 -4.04 -10.09
CA LYS A 31 -19.12 -2.92 -10.21
C LYS A 31 -18.44 -1.60 -10.56
N GLU A 32 -17.23 -1.40 -10.04
CA GLU A 32 -16.56 -0.10 -10.03
C GLU A 32 -15.05 -0.22 -9.82
N THR A 33 -14.32 0.80 -10.28
CA THR A 33 -12.87 0.94 -10.06
C THR A 33 -12.62 2.11 -9.13
N TYR A 34 -11.94 1.85 -8.01
CA TYR A 34 -11.51 2.88 -7.07
C TYR A 34 -10.02 3.17 -7.24
N CYS A 35 -9.65 4.44 -7.23
CA CYS A 35 -8.26 4.87 -7.36
C CYS A 35 -7.77 5.46 -6.04
N CYS A 36 -6.53 5.15 -5.68
CA CYS A 36 -5.85 5.72 -4.54
C CYS A 36 -4.43 6.14 -4.96
N ASP A 37 -4.12 7.42 -4.80
CA ASP A 37 -2.78 7.94 -5.08
C ASP A 37 -1.93 7.88 -3.81
N ILE A 38 -0.70 7.41 -3.98
CA ILE A 38 0.23 7.09 -2.90
C ILE A 38 1.57 7.79 -3.20
N PRO A 39 1.96 8.80 -2.41
CA PRO A 39 3.26 9.44 -2.57
C PRO A 39 4.41 8.44 -2.43
N ASP A 40 5.41 8.53 -3.30
CA ASP A 40 6.63 7.71 -3.26
C ASP A 40 7.31 7.70 -1.89
N LYS A 41 7.41 8.85 -1.23
CA LYS A 41 7.97 9.03 0.11
C LYS A 41 7.28 8.18 1.17
N ALA A 42 5.97 7.92 1.02
CA ALA A 42 5.24 7.06 1.95
C ALA A 42 5.62 5.60 1.74
N VAL A 43 5.83 5.18 0.50
CA VAL A 43 6.29 3.83 0.13
C VAL A 43 7.72 3.61 0.62
N GLU A 44 8.63 4.55 0.35
CA GLU A 44 10.02 4.48 0.78
C GLU A 44 10.18 4.45 2.30
N TYR A 45 9.47 5.34 2.99
CA TYR A 45 9.49 5.39 4.45
C TYR A 45 8.98 4.08 5.06
N LEU A 46 7.84 3.57 4.58
CA LEU A 46 7.28 2.33 5.09
C LEU A 46 8.21 1.14 4.83
N TYR A 47 8.83 1.08 3.64
CA TYR A 47 9.82 0.05 3.31
C TYR A 47 10.98 0.05 4.30
N ASN A 48 11.59 1.23 4.53
CA ASN A 48 12.76 1.35 5.40
C ASN A 48 12.44 0.97 6.86
N GLU A 49 11.28 1.37 7.37
CA GLU A 49 10.87 1.10 8.76
C GLU A 49 10.48 -0.37 9.01
N LEU A 50 9.99 -1.06 7.98
CA LEU A 50 9.43 -2.41 8.10
C LEU A 50 10.28 -3.50 7.44
N LYS A 51 11.41 -3.15 6.82
CA LYS A 51 12.29 -4.13 6.16
C LYS A 51 12.66 -5.28 7.09
N GLY A 52 12.52 -6.51 6.58
CA GLY A 52 12.77 -7.75 7.33
C GLY A 52 11.66 -8.15 8.29
N ARG A 53 10.51 -7.46 8.29
CA ARG A 53 9.37 -7.77 9.16
C ARG A 53 8.20 -8.32 8.36
N GLN A 54 7.43 -9.19 9.03
CA GLN A 54 6.09 -9.55 8.61
C GLN A 54 5.09 -8.62 9.33
N VAL A 55 4.17 -8.01 8.57
CA VAL A 55 3.25 -6.99 9.07
C VAL A 55 1.86 -7.16 8.51
N ARG A 56 0.87 -6.63 9.24
CA ARG A 56 -0.49 -6.42 8.76
C ARG A 56 -0.70 -4.93 8.45
N PRO A 57 -1.80 -4.57 7.75
CA PRO A 57 -2.11 -3.16 7.47
C PRO A 57 -2.15 -2.26 8.70
N LYS A 58 -2.60 -2.79 9.86
CA LYS A 58 -2.63 -2.06 11.13
C LYS A 58 -1.23 -1.74 11.68
N ASP A 59 -0.25 -2.61 11.43
CA ASP A 59 1.12 -2.38 11.87
C ASP A 59 1.76 -1.29 10.99
N ALA A 60 1.50 -1.35 9.68
CA ALA A 60 1.92 -0.31 8.73
C ALA A 60 1.27 1.06 8.98
N SER A 61 -0.02 1.10 9.33
CA SER A 61 -0.71 2.36 9.65
C SER A 61 -0.17 3.00 10.91
N THR A 62 0.22 2.21 11.90
CA THR A 62 0.89 2.70 13.13
C THR A 62 2.21 3.39 12.80
N VAL A 63 2.97 2.86 11.84
CA VAL A 63 4.22 3.46 11.35
C VAL A 63 3.98 4.74 10.55
N LEU A 64 2.92 4.79 9.73
CA LEU A 64 2.59 5.97 8.92
C LEU A 64 1.94 7.12 9.70
N ALA A 65 1.18 6.82 10.76
CA ALA A 65 0.46 7.82 11.55
C ALA A 65 1.30 9.05 11.96
N PRO A 66 2.52 8.90 12.53
CA PRO A 66 3.34 10.06 12.93
C PRO A 66 3.80 10.94 11.76
N VAL A 67 3.94 10.38 10.56
CA VAL A 67 4.43 11.11 9.37
C VAL A 67 3.31 11.52 8.41
N ALA A 68 2.07 11.12 8.67
CA ALA A 68 0.95 11.28 7.75
C ALA A 68 0.73 12.75 7.32
N LYS A 69 0.84 13.70 8.26
CA LYS A 69 0.72 15.14 7.96
C LYS A 69 1.88 15.64 7.10
N ASN A 70 3.10 15.26 7.43
CA ASN A 70 4.31 15.68 6.70
C ASN A 70 4.30 15.12 5.27
N PHE A 71 3.68 13.95 5.08
CA PHE A 71 3.57 13.33 3.78
C PHE A 71 2.35 13.78 2.98
N ASN A 72 1.50 14.66 3.53
CA ASN A 72 0.22 15.07 2.94
C ASN A 72 -0.67 13.86 2.61
N LEU A 73 -0.69 12.84 3.49
CA LEU A 73 -1.55 11.69 3.31
C LEU A 73 -3.03 12.11 3.48
N PRO A 74 -3.97 11.45 2.77
CA PRO A 74 -5.39 11.80 2.86
C PRO A 74 -5.99 11.53 4.24
N TYR A 75 -5.36 10.67 5.03
CA TYR A 75 -5.81 10.26 6.36
C TYR A 75 -4.62 10.23 7.33
N ASN A 76 -4.90 10.51 8.61
CA ASN A 76 -3.89 10.58 9.67
C ASN A 76 -4.20 9.69 10.88
N TYR A 77 -5.36 9.04 10.94
CA TYR A 77 -5.69 8.04 11.96
C TYR A 77 -6.88 7.15 11.54
N GLY A 78 -7.08 6.07 12.31
CA GLY A 78 -8.25 5.20 12.24
C GLY A 78 -8.29 4.28 11.01
N HIS A 79 -9.45 3.65 10.78
CA HIS A 79 -9.63 2.63 9.75
C HIS A 79 -9.31 3.10 8.32
N LYS A 80 -9.45 4.40 8.04
CA LYS A 80 -9.08 4.96 6.73
C LYS A 80 -7.57 4.93 6.52
N LEU A 81 -6.79 5.19 7.57
CA LEU A 81 -5.33 5.05 7.52
C LEU A 81 -4.91 3.58 7.43
N ASP A 82 -5.61 2.65 8.09
CA ASP A 82 -5.37 1.21 7.95
C ASP A 82 -5.55 0.75 6.50
N TYR A 83 -6.65 1.17 5.86
CA TYR A 83 -6.90 0.89 4.45
C TYR A 83 -5.82 1.52 3.55
N TYR A 84 -5.49 2.79 3.78
CA TYR A 84 -4.45 3.47 3.00
C TYR A 84 -3.09 2.77 3.15
N ALA A 85 -2.72 2.37 4.37
CA ALA A 85 -1.48 1.63 4.63
C ALA A 85 -1.46 0.28 3.92
N GLN A 86 -2.62 -0.39 3.77
CA GLN A 86 -2.74 -1.59 2.96
C GLN A 86 -2.39 -1.33 1.48
N GLU A 87 -2.86 -0.23 0.91
CA GLU A 87 -2.55 0.11 -0.48
C GLU A 87 -1.06 0.48 -0.64
N VAL A 88 -0.41 1.09 0.36
CA VAL A 88 1.07 1.29 0.38
C VAL A 88 1.80 -0.06 0.37
N LEU A 89 1.34 -1.02 1.18
CA LEU A 89 1.91 -2.38 1.20
C LEU A 89 1.71 -3.10 -0.14
N VAL A 90 0.58 -2.90 -0.81
CA VAL A 90 0.33 -3.41 -2.17
C VAL A 90 1.35 -2.87 -3.17
N VAL A 91 1.68 -1.57 -3.10
CA VAL A 91 2.75 -1.00 -3.94
C VAL A 91 4.07 -1.72 -3.70
N LEU A 92 4.44 -1.98 -2.43
CA LEU A 92 5.66 -2.72 -2.12
C LEU A 92 5.66 -4.14 -2.69
N VAL A 93 4.51 -4.81 -2.69
CA VAL A 93 4.37 -6.14 -3.32
C VAL A 93 4.54 -6.03 -4.84
N ALA A 94 3.90 -5.06 -5.49
CA ALA A 94 4.01 -4.86 -6.94
C ALA A 94 5.45 -4.53 -7.37
N LEU A 95 6.20 -3.81 -6.53
CA LEU A 95 7.62 -3.50 -6.73
C LEU A 95 8.57 -4.69 -6.46
N GLY A 96 8.06 -5.83 -6.01
CA GLY A 96 8.89 -6.97 -5.58
C GLY A 96 9.68 -6.73 -4.29
N LYS A 97 9.32 -5.70 -3.52
CA LYS A 97 9.92 -5.35 -2.21
C LYS A 97 9.21 -5.99 -1.02
N ALA A 98 8.11 -6.69 -1.28
CA ALA A 98 7.38 -7.44 -0.28
C ALA A 98 6.71 -8.68 -0.90
N SER A 99 6.45 -9.69 -0.09
CA SER A 99 5.59 -10.81 -0.43
C SER A 99 4.28 -10.76 0.34
N LEU A 100 3.21 -11.29 -0.26
CA LEU A 100 1.87 -11.35 0.32
C LEU A 100 1.52 -12.80 0.67
N SER A 101 1.04 -13.03 1.88
CA SER A 101 0.41 -14.29 2.29
C SER A 101 -0.96 -14.05 2.90
N LYS A 102 -1.79 -15.10 2.93
CA LYS A 102 -3.13 -15.06 3.50
C LYS A 102 -3.30 -16.23 4.47
N GLU A 103 -3.66 -15.91 5.71
CA GLU A 103 -3.98 -16.91 6.73
C GLU A 103 -5.40 -16.65 7.25
N GLY A 104 -6.32 -17.55 6.92
CA GLY A 104 -7.74 -17.35 7.17
C GLY A 104 -8.29 -16.10 6.46
N LEU A 105 -8.78 -15.14 7.24
CA LEU A 105 -9.32 -13.87 6.74
C LEU A 105 -8.27 -12.73 6.72
N CYS A 106 -7.05 -12.99 7.19
CA CYS A 106 -6.02 -11.99 7.36
C CYS A 106 -4.99 -12.04 6.22
N TYR A 107 -4.55 -10.86 5.77
CA TYR A 107 -3.41 -10.71 4.86
C TYR A 107 -2.17 -10.29 5.66
N PHE A 108 -1.05 -10.90 5.34
CA PHE A 108 0.27 -10.60 5.91
C PHE A 108 1.23 -10.23 4.79
N TYR A 109 2.08 -9.26 5.07
CA TYR A 109 3.06 -8.72 4.13
C TYR A 109 4.44 -8.89 4.74
N THR A 110 5.34 -9.57 4.04
CA THR A 110 6.74 -9.73 4.47
C THR A 110 7.61 -8.84 3.63
N ILE A 111 8.22 -7.82 4.23
CA ILE A 111 9.02 -6.81 3.54
C ILE A 111 10.47 -7.30 3.40
N THR A 112 11.04 -7.28 2.19
CA THR A 112 12.36 -7.90 1.86
C THR A 112 13.47 -6.88 1.62
#